data_AF-A0A539DT38-F1
#
_entry.id   AF-A0A539DT38-F1
#
_cell.length_a   1.000
_cell.length_b   1.000
_cell.length_c   1.000
_cell.angle_alpha   90.00
_cell.angle_beta   90.00
_cell.angle_gamma   90.00
#
_symmetry.space_group_name_H-M   'P 1'
#
loop_
_entity.id
_entity.type
_entity.pdbx_description
1 polymer ?
#
loop_
_entity_poly.entity_id
_entity_poly.type
_entity_poly.pdbx_seq_one_letter_code
_entity_poly.pdbx_strand_id
1 'polypeptide(L)'
;MEVITSPADTTALMTELNRRISDKSLFGYLLIGPDIDAKGAFRFFARNIGDAHTLDKVDDALRRAVIGARLNARQLTITRADLDSVTRRVPLITLKVDDQGKASRGNFGIVYLVTFAYLMFFFMPIIAYGVTALRSVLEEKSSRIIEVLLSSVSPFDLFMGKIAGLGLVGLTQVGAYVLTGVLLSGYSASMAPAGMLKDVGAMFSPGLMTLFLVYFLLGYTLYLSIFTAIGSMVNTEQEAQHMQQPIIFMLVVPMYATFFFISNPDSTAARIVSMIPFF
;
A
#
# COMPACT_ATOMS: atom_id res chain seq x y z
N MET A 1 9.52 -22.14 21.37
CA MET A 1 8.20 -22.72 21.07
C MET A 1 8.11 -23.99 21.90
N GLU A 2 7.20 -24.01 22.86
CA GLU A 2 7.06 -25.13 23.80
C GLU A 2 6.05 -26.13 23.19
N VAL A 3 6.49 -27.35 22.85
CA VAL A 3 5.65 -28.38 22.24
C VAL A 3 5.09 -29.25 23.36
N ILE A 4 3.83 -29.01 23.74
CA ILE A 4 3.15 -29.80 24.78
C ILE A 4 2.23 -30.79 24.07
N THR A 5 2.63 -32.07 24.07
CA THR A 5 1.80 -33.17 23.59
C THR A 5 0.75 -33.52 24.64
N SER A 6 -0.51 -33.55 24.21
CA SER A 6 -1.77 -33.71 24.95
C SER A 6 -1.71 -34.51 26.28
N PRO A 7 -2.37 -34.00 27.32
CA PRO A 7 -3.31 -34.83 28.06
C PRO A 7 -4.63 -34.11 28.39
N ALA A 8 -5.74 -34.88 28.31
CA ALA A 8 -7.03 -34.86 29.03
C ALA A 8 -7.79 -33.55 29.37
N ASP A 9 -7.22 -32.35 29.29
CA ASP A 9 -7.87 -31.12 29.74
C ASP A 9 -7.52 -29.91 28.87
N THR A 10 -7.82 -30.03 27.57
CA THR A 10 -7.46 -29.07 26.53
C THR A 10 -7.94 -27.64 26.84
N THR A 11 -9.07 -27.51 27.54
CA THR A 11 -9.69 -26.21 27.88
C THR A 11 -8.93 -25.47 28.99
N ALA A 12 -8.49 -26.18 30.04
CA ALA A 12 -7.71 -25.60 31.13
C ALA A 12 -6.31 -25.19 30.64
N LEU A 13 -5.67 -26.03 29.81
CA LEU A 13 -4.37 -25.75 29.22
C LEU A 13 -4.41 -24.56 28.24
N MET A 14 -5.45 -24.46 27.40
CA MET A 14 -5.65 -23.29 26.54
C MET A 14 -5.78 -22.00 27.33
N THR A 15 -6.49 -22.04 28.46
CA THR A 15 -6.70 -20.86 29.33
C THR A 15 -5.36 -20.38 29.92
N GLU A 16 -4.52 -21.30 30.39
CA GLU A 16 -3.19 -20.97 30.92
C GLU A 16 -2.22 -20.48 29.82
N LEU A 17 -2.23 -21.11 28.64
CA LEU A 17 -1.39 -20.68 27.52
C LEU A 17 -1.81 -19.31 26.97
N ASN A 18 -3.12 -19.02 26.93
CA ASN A 18 -3.64 -17.70 26.58
C ASN A 18 -3.23 -16.65 27.60
N ARG A 19 -3.26 -16.97 28.90
CA ARG A 19 -2.75 -16.08 29.96
C ARG A 19 -1.26 -15.78 29.76
N ARG A 20 -0.45 -16.80 29.47
CA ARG A 20 1.00 -16.63 29.20
C ARG A 20 1.30 -15.81 27.94
N ILE A 21 0.43 -15.86 26.92
CA ILE A 21 0.51 -14.97 25.75
C ILE A 21 0.21 -13.52 26.15
N SER A 22 -0.83 -13.30 26.94
CA SER A 22 -1.21 -11.98 27.48
C SER A 22 -0.11 -11.38 28.36
N ASP A 23 0.54 -12.20 29.18
CA ASP A 23 1.66 -11.81 30.06
C ASP A 23 2.99 -11.64 29.30
N LYS A 24 2.97 -11.69 27.96
CA LYS A 24 4.13 -11.54 27.05
C LYS A 24 5.24 -12.60 27.21
N SER A 25 5.04 -13.61 28.04
CA SER A 25 5.98 -14.72 28.26
C SER A 25 6.01 -15.71 27.09
N LEU A 26 4.95 -15.76 26.27
CA LEU A 26 4.82 -16.58 25.07
C LEU A 26 4.41 -15.74 23.87
N PHE A 27 5.03 -15.98 22.71
CA PHE A 27 4.64 -15.35 21.44
C PHE A 27 3.37 -15.98 20.84
N GLY A 28 3.25 -17.30 20.96
CA GLY A 28 2.12 -18.08 20.47
C GLY A 28 2.33 -19.59 20.68
N TYR A 29 1.27 -20.38 20.53
CA TYR A 29 1.29 -21.84 20.57
C TYR A 29 0.48 -22.45 19.41
N LEU A 30 0.85 -23.67 19.02
CA LEU A 30 0.17 -24.44 17.97
C LEU A 30 -0.54 -25.64 18.62
N LEU A 31 -1.86 -25.70 18.48
CA LEU A 31 -2.64 -26.87 18.86
C LEU A 31 -2.66 -27.86 17.70
N ILE A 32 -2.29 -29.10 17.98
CA ILE A 32 -2.33 -30.23 17.04
C ILE A 32 -3.44 -31.18 17.49
N GLY A 33 -4.42 -31.39 16.64
CA GLY A 33 -5.52 -32.32 16.85
C GLY A 33 -5.06 -33.78 16.79
N PRO A 34 -5.85 -34.71 17.35
CA PRO A 34 -5.52 -36.13 17.41
C PRO A 34 -5.44 -36.79 16.03
N ASP A 35 -6.20 -36.26 15.06
CA ASP A 35 -6.13 -36.66 13.65
C ASP A 35 -5.51 -35.53 12.83
N ILE A 36 -4.34 -35.79 12.24
CA ILE A 36 -3.58 -34.85 11.41
C ILE A 36 -4.24 -34.58 10.05
N ASP A 37 -5.14 -35.45 9.61
CA ASP A 37 -5.84 -35.34 8.32
C ASP A 37 -7.23 -34.70 8.45
N ALA A 38 -7.71 -34.51 9.68
CA ALA A 38 -8.97 -33.84 9.95
C ALA A 38 -8.91 -32.34 9.59
N LYS A 39 -10.03 -31.81 9.05
CA LYS A 39 -10.16 -30.36 8.80
C LYS A 39 -10.02 -29.60 10.13
N GLY A 40 -9.11 -28.62 10.16
CA GLY A 40 -8.87 -27.80 11.36
C GLY A 40 -8.04 -28.49 12.45
N ALA A 41 -7.28 -29.53 12.09
CA ALA A 41 -6.34 -30.23 12.98
C ALA A 41 -5.23 -29.32 13.53
N PHE A 42 -4.92 -28.21 12.85
CA PHE A 42 -3.87 -27.29 13.27
C PHE A 42 -4.48 -25.93 13.55
N ARG A 43 -4.32 -25.43 14.78
CA ARG A 43 -4.81 -24.11 15.20
C ARG A 43 -3.68 -23.34 15.86
N PHE A 44 -3.27 -22.23 15.27
CA PHE A 44 -2.20 -21.39 15.79
C PHE A 44 -2.79 -20.19 16.53
N PHE A 45 -2.38 -20.01 17.79
CA PHE A 45 -2.78 -18.90 18.65
C PHE A 45 -1.55 -18.04 18.90
N ALA A 46 -1.59 -16.77 18.50
CA ALA A 46 -0.44 -15.88 18.63
C ALA A 46 -0.84 -14.47 19.03
N ARG A 47 0.11 -13.75 19.65
CA ARG A 47 -0.06 -12.35 20.06
C ARG A 47 -0.18 -11.41 18.87
N ASN A 48 0.57 -11.67 17.81
CA ASN A 48 0.58 -10.86 16.60
C ASN A 48 0.51 -11.78 15.37
N ILE A 49 -0.63 -11.75 14.69
CA ILE A 49 -0.87 -12.47 13.44
C ILE A 49 -0.47 -11.66 12.19
N GLY A 50 0.00 -10.42 12.36
CA GLY A 50 0.46 -9.57 11.27
C GLY A 50 1.91 -9.82 10.82
N ASP A 51 2.68 -10.63 11.56
CA ASP A 51 4.04 -11.02 11.15
C ASP A 51 4.00 -12.17 10.13
N ALA A 52 3.80 -11.79 8.86
CA ALA A 52 3.73 -12.72 7.73
C ALA A 52 4.97 -13.64 7.64
N HIS A 53 6.16 -13.13 7.98
CA HIS A 53 7.38 -13.94 7.93
C HIS A 53 7.41 -15.05 8.98
N THR A 54 6.89 -14.79 10.18
CA THR A 54 6.81 -15.82 11.21
C THR A 54 5.72 -16.85 10.87
N LEU A 55 4.59 -16.42 10.32
CA LEU A 55 3.53 -17.33 9.86
C LEU A 55 3.99 -18.24 8.73
N ASP A 56 4.68 -17.71 7.71
CA ASP A 56 5.23 -18.51 6.60
C ASP A 56 6.22 -19.58 7.11
N LYS A 57 7.07 -19.23 8.08
CA LYS A 57 8.01 -20.19 8.70
C LYS A 57 7.28 -21.29 9.46
N VAL A 58 6.24 -20.94 10.19
CA VAL A 58 5.42 -21.90 10.95
C VAL A 58 4.67 -22.83 10.00
N ASP A 59 4.07 -22.29 8.93
CA ASP A 59 3.38 -23.08 7.91
C ASP A 59 4.33 -24.04 7.18
N ASP A 60 5.49 -23.56 6.75
CA ASP A 60 6.51 -24.39 6.10
C ASP A 60 7.04 -25.49 7.04
N ALA A 61 7.26 -25.18 8.32
CA ALA A 61 7.69 -26.16 9.31
C ALA A 61 6.60 -27.21 9.58
N LEU A 62 5.35 -26.77 9.70
CA LEU A 62 4.20 -27.63 9.90
C LEU A 62 4.01 -28.57 8.71
N ARG A 63 4.04 -28.03 7.49
CA ARG A 63 3.94 -28.80 6.25
C ARG A 63 5.03 -29.88 6.17
N ARG A 64 6.28 -29.56 6.48
CA ARG A 64 7.37 -30.57 6.53
C ARG A 64 7.11 -31.66 7.56
N ALA A 65 6.68 -31.28 8.77
CA ALA A 65 6.39 -32.23 9.83
C ALA A 65 5.22 -33.18 9.48
N VAL A 66 4.15 -32.66 8.88
CA VAL A 66 2.99 -33.45 8.45
C VAL A 66 3.35 -34.40 7.31
N ILE A 67 4.13 -33.95 6.33
CA ILE A 67 4.61 -34.83 5.25
C ILE A 67 5.45 -35.97 5.84
N GLY A 68 6.37 -35.67 6.75
CA GLY A 68 7.17 -36.69 7.44
C GLY A 68 6.31 -37.69 8.24
N ALA A 69 5.31 -37.20 8.96
CA ALA A 69 4.38 -38.04 9.71
C ALA A 69 3.56 -38.97 8.80
N ARG A 70 3.04 -38.45 7.67
CA ARG A 70 2.29 -39.23 6.68
C ARG A 70 3.15 -40.29 5.99
N LEU A 71 4.42 -40.00 5.72
CA LEU A 71 5.36 -40.95 5.12
C LEU A 71 5.68 -42.10 6.08
N ASN A 72 5.93 -41.78 7.36
CA ASN A 72 6.14 -42.78 8.40
C ASN A 72 4.91 -43.67 8.62
N ALA A 73 3.70 -43.09 8.60
CA ALA A 73 2.45 -43.84 8.71
C ALA A 73 2.24 -44.85 7.58
N ARG A 74 2.82 -44.59 6.39
CA ARG A 74 2.81 -45.48 5.23
C ARG A 74 4.01 -46.43 5.15
N GLN A 75 4.79 -46.54 6.23
CA GLN A 75 6.01 -47.36 6.32
C GLN A 75 7.10 -46.99 5.30
N LEU A 76 7.05 -45.76 4.77
CA LEU A 76 8.11 -45.21 3.93
C LEU A 76 9.15 -44.58 4.85
N THR A 77 10.15 -45.36 5.26
CA THR A 77 11.25 -44.89 6.11
C THR A 77 12.17 -44.00 5.29
N ILE A 78 11.90 -42.69 5.33
CA ILE A 78 12.70 -41.66 4.66
C ILE A 78 13.51 -40.93 5.73
N THR A 79 14.82 -40.79 5.52
CA THR A 79 15.70 -40.05 6.45
C THR A 79 15.27 -38.58 6.48
N ARG A 80 15.44 -37.87 7.60
CA ARG A 80 15.12 -36.42 7.68
C ARG A 80 15.82 -35.61 6.59
N ALA A 81 17.07 -35.96 6.27
CA ALA A 81 17.83 -35.32 5.20
C ALA A 81 17.19 -35.52 3.80
N ASP A 82 16.67 -36.71 3.53
CA ASP A 82 15.99 -37.03 2.27
C ASP A 82 14.64 -36.30 2.19
N LEU A 83 13.90 -36.27 3.30
CA LEU A 83 12.66 -35.51 3.41
C LEU A 83 12.89 -34.03 3.16
N ASP A 84 13.93 -33.45 3.75
CA ASP A 84 14.30 -32.05 3.53
C ASP A 84 14.67 -31.79 2.08
N SER A 85 15.34 -32.73 1.41
CA SER A 85 15.68 -32.61 -0.01
C SER A 85 14.47 -32.64 -0.94
N VAL A 86 13.49 -33.54 -0.67
CA VAL A 86 12.28 -33.72 -1.49
C VAL A 86 11.24 -32.65 -1.21
N THR A 87 11.21 -32.11 0.01
CA THR A 87 10.27 -31.04 0.40
C THR A 87 10.86 -29.63 0.28
N ARG A 88 12.14 -29.51 -0.10
CA ARG A 88 12.78 -28.21 -0.33
C ARG A 88 11.97 -27.42 -1.35
N ARG A 89 11.55 -26.20 -0.99
CA ARG A 89 10.92 -25.29 -1.95
C ARG A 89 11.87 -25.09 -3.13
N VAL A 90 11.38 -25.40 -4.33
CA VAL A 90 12.07 -25.07 -5.58
C VAL A 90 11.88 -23.57 -5.80
N PRO A 91 12.95 -22.76 -5.86
CA PRO A 91 12.83 -21.33 -6.05
C PRO A 91 12.31 -21.05 -7.46
N LEU A 92 11.05 -20.65 -7.59
CA LEU A 92 10.49 -20.18 -8.84
C LEU A 92 11.05 -18.78 -9.12
N ILE A 93 11.83 -18.65 -10.19
CA ILE A 93 12.32 -17.35 -10.68
C ILE A 93 11.33 -16.85 -11.72
N THR A 94 10.51 -15.88 -11.34
CA THR A 94 9.60 -15.22 -12.29
C THR A 94 10.36 -14.17 -13.09
N LEU A 95 10.37 -14.35 -14.41
CA LEU A 95 10.94 -13.40 -15.37
C LEU A 95 9.80 -12.80 -16.18
N LYS A 96 9.70 -11.47 -16.19
CA LYS A 96 8.86 -10.71 -17.12
C LYS A 96 9.62 -10.59 -18.44
N VAL A 97 9.00 -11.00 -19.54
CA VAL A 97 9.53 -10.77 -20.90
C VAL A 97 8.92 -9.48 -21.42
N ASP A 98 9.75 -8.54 -21.86
CA ASP A 98 9.28 -7.31 -22.52
C ASP A 98 8.93 -7.54 -24.00
N ASP A 99 8.37 -6.53 -24.66
CA ASP A 99 7.96 -6.58 -26.07
C ASP A 99 9.15 -6.78 -27.04
N GLN A 100 10.39 -6.62 -26.54
CA GLN A 100 11.63 -6.88 -27.28
C GLN A 100 12.21 -8.27 -27.00
N GLY A 101 11.50 -9.11 -26.25
CA GLY A 101 11.92 -10.47 -25.90
C GLY A 101 12.96 -10.54 -24.78
N LYS A 102 13.25 -9.44 -24.09
CA LYS A 102 14.23 -9.38 -23.00
C LYS A 102 13.56 -9.78 -21.69
N ALA A 103 14.12 -10.80 -21.05
CA ALA A 103 13.68 -11.28 -19.75
C ALA A 103 14.29 -10.46 -18.61
N SER A 104 13.44 -9.83 -17.79
CA SER A 104 13.82 -9.12 -16.57
C SER A 104 13.16 -9.77 -15.36
N ARG A 105 13.87 -9.84 -14.22
CA ARG A 105 13.31 -10.40 -12.99
C ARG A 105 12.24 -9.46 -12.45
N GLY A 106 10.98 -9.87 -12.53
CA GLY A 106 9.85 -9.09 -12.05
C GLY A 106 9.48 -9.52 -10.64
N ASN A 107 9.67 -8.64 -9.65
CA ASN A 107 9.13 -8.87 -8.32
C ASN A 107 7.76 -8.19 -8.20
N PHE A 108 6.69 -8.96 -8.34
CA PHE A 108 5.31 -8.45 -8.29
C PHE A 108 5.02 -7.69 -6.99
N GLY A 109 5.55 -8.13 -5.84
CA GLY A 109 5.37 -7.44 -4.57
C GLY A 109 6.02 -6.05 -4.53
N ILE A 110 7.19 -5.91 -5.17
CA ILE A 110 7.85 -4.60 -5.32
C ILE A 110 7.08 -3.72 -6.28
N VAL A 111 6.67 -4.24 -7.45
CA VAL A 111 5.86 -3.47 -8.42
C VAL A 111 4.60 -2.94 -7.75
N TYR A 112 3.91 -3.79 -6.97
CA TYR A 112 2.74 -3.39 -6.21
C TYR A 112 3.03 -2.28 -5.19
N LEU A 113 4.08 -2.42 -4.39
CA LEU A 113 4.48 -1.42 -3.39
C LEU A 113 4.86 -0.08 -4.04
N VAL A 114 5.54 -0.13 -5.19
CA VAL A 114 5.92 1.04 -5.98
C VAL A 114 4.70 1.76 -6.50
N THR A 115 3.80 1.05 -7.19
CA THR A 115 2.58 1.64 -7.74
C THR A 115 1.73 2.26 -6.63
N PHE A 116 1.59 1.58 -5.49
CA PHE A 116 0.86 2.11 -4.34
C PHE A 116 1.52 3.37 -3.76
N ALA A 117 2.85 3.38 -3.61
CA ALA A 117 3.58 4.55 -3.15
C ALA A 117 3.39 5.75 -4.09
N TYR A 118 3.48 5.54 -5.40
CA TYR A 118 3.23 6.57 -6.40
C TYR A 118 1.82 7.16 -6.29
N LEU A 119 0.80 6.32 -6.11
CA LEU A 119 -0.58 6.81 -5.90
C LEU A 119 -0.74 7.59 -4.61
N MET A 120 -0.10 7.14 -3.52
CA MET A 120 -0.09 7.90 -2.26
C MET A 120 0.53 9.29 -2.45
N PHE A 121 1.69 9.37 -3.10
CA PHE A 121 2.36 10.64 -3.41
C PHE A 121 1.58 11.51 -4.39
N PHE A 122 0.76 10.90 -5.25
CA PHE A 122 -0.13 11.60 -6.17
C PHE A 122 -1.33 12.21 -5.42
N PHE A 123 -2.05 11.39 -4.66
CA PHE A 123 -3.33 11.78 -4.06
C PHE A 123 -3.20 12.62 -2.79
N MET A 124 -2.18 12.37 -1.95
CA MET A 124 -2.02 13.12 -0.68
C MET A 124 -1.94 14.64 -0.89
N PRO A 125 -1.06 15.17 -1.77
CA PRO A 125 -1.01 16.61 -2.03
C PRO A 125 -2.31 17.15 -2.63
N ILE A 126 -2.97 16.40 -3.52
CA ILE A 126 -4.21 16.84 -4.16
C ILE A 126 -5.31 17.03 -3.10
N ILE A 127 -5.50 16.05 -2.21
CA ILE A 127 -6.50 16.15 -1.15
C ILE A 127 -6.11 17.27 -0.19
N ALA A 128 -4.87 17.28 0.32
CA ALA A 128 -4.44 18.24 1.32
C ALA A 128 -4.62 19.69 0.83
N TYR A 129 -4.05 20.02 -0.33
CA TYR A 129 -4.10 21.37 -0.85
C TYR A 129 -5.44 21.70 -1.51
N GLY A 130 -6.19 20.73 -2.02
CA GLY A 130 -7.57 20.92 -2.47
C GLY A 130 -8.46 21.40 -1.34
N VAL A 131 -8.42 20.72 -0.18
CA VAL A 131 -9.18 21.14 1.02
C VAL A 131 -8.72 22.52 1.51
N THR A 132 -7.42 22.81 1.50
CA THR A 132 -6.92 24.15 1.83
C THR A 132 -7.42 25.21 0.86
N ALA A 133 -7.46 24.93 -0.45
CA ALA A 133 -7.97 25.84 -1.47
C ALA A 133 -9.45 26.19 -1.24
N LEU A 134 -10.26 25.16 -1.02
CA LEU A 134 -11.69 25.26 -0.67
C LEU A 134 -11.90 26.22 0.51
N ARG A 135 -11.20 25.97 1.62
CA ARG A 135 -11.30 26.77 2.85
C ARG A 135 -10.80 28.19 2.67
N SER A 136 -9.72 28.37 1.92
CA SER A 136 -9.15 29.69 1.66
C SER A 136 -10.14 30.62 0.92
N VAL A 137 -10.91 30.10 -0.03
CA VAL A 137 -11.96 30.89 -0.71
C VAL A 137 -13.10 31.24 0.25
N LEU A 138 -13.49 30.28 1.09
CA LEU A 138 -14.54 30.49 2.09
C LEU A 138 -14.14 31.57 3.12
N GLU A 139 -12.90 31.54 3.61
CA GLU A 139 -12.36 32.53 4.55
C GLU A 139 -12.33 33.93 3.93
N GLU A 140 -11.89 34.07 2.68
CA GLU A 140 -11.87 35.35 1.97
C GLU A 140 -13.26 35.95 1.79
N LYS A 141 -14.25 35.11 1.48
CA LYS A 141 -15.65 35.50 1.34
C LYS A 141 -16.26 35.91 2.68
N SER A 142 -15.99 35.16 3.75
CA SER A 142 -16.53 35.40 5.09
C SER A 142 -15.92 36.63 5.77
N SER A 143 -14.66 36.94 5.49
CA SER A 143 -13.88 37.96 6.21
C SER A 143 -14.01 39.39 5.63
N ARG A 144 -14.92 39.65 4.67
CA ARG A 144 -14.97 40.90 3.85
C ARG A 144 -13.68 41.23 3.10
N ILE A 145 -12.67 40.36 3.16
CA ILE A 145 -11.40 40.49 2.44
C ILE A 145 -11.66 40.56 0.93
N ILE A 146 -12.64 39.79 0.44
CA ILE A 146 -13.05 39.79 -0.96
C ILE A 146 -13.45 41.20 -1.47
N GLU A 147 -14.12 42.03 -0.67
CA GLU A 147 -14.58 43.37 -1.07
C GLU A 147 -13.39 44.32 -1.31
N VAL A 148 -12.38 44.24 -0.45
CA VAL A 148 -11.13 45.01 -0.56
C VAL A 148 -10.30 44.51 -1.74
N LEU A 149 -10.15 43.19 -1.90
CA LEU A 149 -9.38 42.60 -3.01
C LEU A 149 -9.99 42.93 -4.37
N LEU A 150 -11.32 42.85 -4.49
CA LEU A 150 -12.04 43.16 -5.73
C LEU A 150 -12.06 44.65 -6.09
N SER A 151 -11.75 45.54 -5.13
CA SER A 151 -11.52 46.96 -5.41
C SER A 151 -10.20 47.22 -6.14
N SER A 152 -9.28 46.25 -6.11
CA SER A 152 -7.91 46.41 -6.63
C SER A 152 -7.58 45.47 -7.81
N VAL A 153 -8.20 44.28 -7.89
CA VAL A 153 -7.93 43.26 -8.91
C VAL A 153 -9.23 42.59 -9.35
N SER A 154 -9.32 42.14 -10.60
CA SER A 154 -10.49 41.42 -11.09
C SER A 154 -10.68 40.07 -10.37
N PRO A 155 -11.92 39.56 -10.21
CA PRO A 155 -12.17 38.26 -9.60
C PRO A 155 -11.42 37.13 -10.30
N PHE A 156 -11.36 37.15 -11.63
CA PHE A 156 -10.73 36.09 -12.42
C PHE A 156 -9.21 36.03 -12.19
N ASP A 157 -8.54 37.18 -12.14
CA ASP A 157 -7.10 37.25 -11.89
C ASP A 157 -6.75 36.79 -10.48
N LEU A 158 -7.60 37.10 -9.49
CA LEU A 158 -7.45 36.62 -8.12
C LEU A 158 -7.51 35.08 -8.04
N PHE A 159 -8.48 34.47 -8.72
CA PHE A 159 -8.62 33.01 -8.76
C PHE A 159 -7.48 32.33 -9.51
N MET A 160 -7.08 32.86 -10.67
CA MET A 160 -5.93 32.33 -11.43
C MET A 160 -4.64 32.43 -10.63
N GLY A 161 -4.40 33.57 -9.96
CA GLY A 161 -3.25 33.77 -9.08
C GLY A 161 -3.24 32.79 -7.91
N LYS A 162 -4.40 32.53 -7.30
CA LYS A 162 -4.54 31.54 -6.23
C LYS A 162 -4.26 30.12 -6.71
N ILE A 163 -4.84 29.70 -7.83
CA ILE A 163 -4.61 28.38 -8.41
C ILE A 163 -3.14 28.21 -8.79
N ALA A 164 -2.50 29.24 -9.36
CA ALA A 164 -1.07 29.21 -9.68
C ALA A 164 -0.21 29.12 -8.41
N GLY A 165 -0.51 29.92 -7.38
CA GLY A 165 0.20 29.91 -6.10
C GLY A 165 0.12 28.56 -5.39
N LEU A 166 -1.08 27.98 -5.28
CA LEU A 166 -1.28 26.64 -4.73
C LEU A 166 -0.64 25.57 -5.64
N GLY A 167 -0.69 25.75 -6.96
CA GLY A 167 0.07 24.99 -7.95
C GLY A 167 1.56 24.91 -7.64
N LEU A 168 2.19 26.05 -7.36
CA LEU A 168 3.61 26.12 -7.00
C LEU A 168 3.92 25.42 -5.67
N VAL A 169 2.99 25.44 -4.71
CA VAL A 169 3.12 24.68 -3.47
C VAL A 169 3.12 23.18 -3.76
N GLY A 170 2.20 22.70 -4.61
CA GLY A 170 2.17 21.31 -5.08
C GLY A 170 3.48 20.89 -5.78
N LEU A 171 4.03 21.76 -6.63
CA LEU A 171 5.33 21.50 -7.28
C LEU A 171 6.50 21.48 -6.29
N THR A 172 6.48 22.34 -5.28
CA THR A 172 7.48 22.35 -4.21
C THR A 172 7.43 21.05 -3.41
N GLN A 173 6.23 20.54 -3.13
CA GLN A 173 6.03 19.25 -2.46
C GLN A 173 6.60 18.10 -3.29
N VAL A 174 6.37 18.08 -4.60
CA VAL A 174 6.98 17.08 -5.49
C VAL A 174 8.50 17.20 -5.48
N GLY A 175 9.06 18.42 -5.53
CA GLY A 175 10.49 18.66 -5.40
C GLY A 175 11.06 18.08 -4.09
N ALA A 176 10.34 18.21 -2.97
CA ALA A 176 10.71 17.61 -1.70
C ALA A 176 10.70 16.07 -1.74
N TYR A 177 9.74 15.46 -2.44
CA TYR A 177 9.71 14.01 -2.65
C TYR A 177 10.89 13.52 -3.50
N VAL A 178 11.21 14.23 -4.59
CA VAL A 178 12.39 13.92 -5.40
C VAL A 178 13.66 14.00 -4.57
N LEU A 179 13.83 15.09 -3.82
CA LEU A 179 14.99 15.28 -2.95
C LEU A 179 15.11 14.17 -1.91
N THR A 180 14.00 13.82 -1.25
CA THR A 180 13.95 12.74 -0.27
C THR A 180 14.31 11.40 -0.92
N GLY A 181 13.83 11.13 -2.13
CA GLY A 181 14.17 9.95 -2.91
C GLY A 181 15.67 9.85 -3.22
N VAL A 182 16.28 10.95 -3.65
CA VAL A 182 17.73 11.02 -3.92
C VAL A 182 18.54 10.77 -2.63
N LEU A 183 18.19 11.45 -1.54
CA LEU A 183 18.87 11.28 -0.24
C LEU A 183 18.74 9.85 0.30
N LEU A 184 17.54 9.28 0.22
CA LEU A 184 17.30 7.88 0.61
C LEU A 184 18.09 6.92 -0.26
N SER A 185 18.18 7.14 -1.58
CA SER A 185 18.97 6.28 -2.46
C SER A 185 20.46 6.28 -2.10
N GLY A 186 21.01 7.45 -1.76
CA GLY A 186 22.41 7.59 -1.31
C GLY A 186 22.66 6.96 0.05
N TYR A 187 21.74 7.12 1.00
CA TYR A 187 21.84 6.50 2.33
C TYR A 187 21.68 4.98 2.27
N SER A 188 20.69 4.50 1.52
CA SER A 188 20.39 3.07 1.36
C SER A 188 21.56 2.31 0.72
N ALA A 189 22.36 2.96 -0.14
CA ALA A 189 23.52 2.34 -0.79
C ALA A 189 24.54 1.77 0.22
N SER A 190 24.54 2.29 1.45
CA SER A 190 25.41 1.86 2.54
C SER A 190 24.82 0.77 3.46
N MET A 191 23.50 0.53 3.43
CA MET A 191 22.81 -0.33 4.41
C MET A 191 21.87 -1.39 3.82
N ALA A 192 21.45 -1.27 2.55
CA ALA A 192 20.46 -2.15 1.94
C ALA A 192 21.08 -3.27 1.07
N PRO A 193 20.47 -4.46 1.00
CA PRO A 193 20.88 -5.51 0.07
C PRO A 193 20.87 -4.99 -1.38
N ALA A 194 21.91 -5.32 -2.16
CA ALA A 194 22.13 -4.80 -3.52
C ALA A 194 20.92 -4.93 -4.47
N GLY A 195 20.07 -5.95 -4.29
CA GLY A 195 18.83 -6.12 -5.07
C GLY A 195 17.77 -5.04 -4.79
N MET A 196 17.60 -4.63 -3.53
CA MET A 196 16.62 -3.63 -3.13
C MET A 196 16.97 -2.24 -3.67
N LEU A 197 18.26 -1.92 -3.77
CA LEU A 197 18.75 -0.65 -4.32
C LEU A 197 18.43 -0.48 -5.80
N LYS A 198 18.55 -1.55 -6.58
CA LYS A 198 18.22 -1.53 -8.01
C LYS A 198 16.72 -1.32 -8.23
N ASP A 199 15.91 -1.97 -7.41
CA ASP A 199 14.46 -1.90 -7.49
C ASP A 199 13.92 -0.53 -7.03
N VAL A 200 14.49 0.05 -5.96
CA VAL A 200 14.19 1.43 -5.52
C VAL A 200 14.69 2.46 -6.54
N GLY A 201 15.88 2.28 -7.10
CA GLY A 201 16.41 3.16 -8.14
C GLY A 201 15.55 3.16 -9.41
N ALA A 202 14.97 2.01 -9.77
CA ALA A 202 14.03 1.92 -10.88
C ALA A 202 12.74 2.74 -10.66
N MET A 203 12.36 2.99 -9.40
CA MET A 203 11.23 3.87 -9.07
C MET A 203 11.50 5.28 -9.58
N PHE A 204 12.72 5.79 -9.43
CA PHE A 204 13.12 7.14 -9.85
C PHE A 204 13.64 7.19 -11.29
N SER A 205 13.22 6.25 -12.15
CA SER A 205 13.60 6.30 -13.55
C SER A 205 13.10 7.61 -14.19
N PRO A 206 13.91 8.29 -15.03
CA PRO A 206 13.53 9.58 -15.62
C PRO A 206 12.19 9.54 -16.35
N GLY A 207 11.89 8.46 -17.07
CA GLY A 207 10.64 8.29 -17.79
C GLY A 207 9.41 8.23 -16.87
N LEU A 208 9.48 7.46 -15.77
CA LEU A 208 8.38 7.40 -14.79
C LEU A 208 8.21 8.74 -14.08
N MET A 209 9.31 9.44 -13.76
CA MET A 209 9.24 10.75 -13.12
C MET A 209 8.62 11.81 -14.02
N THR A 210 8.95 11.81 -15.32
CA THR A 210 8.32 12.71 -16.28
C THR A 210 6.83 12.44 -16.40
N LEU A 211 6.42 11.17 -16.53
CA LEU A 211 5.01 10.79 -16.57
C LEU A 211 4.30 11.22 -15.27
N PHE A 212 4.88 10.92 -14.11
CA PHE A 212 4.35 11.33 -12.82
C PHE A 212 4.15 12.85 -12.75
N LEU A 213 5.14 13.65 -13.14
CA LEU A 213 5.06 15.11 -13.10
C LEU A 213 3.96 15.65 -14.03
N VAL A 214 3.85 15.13 -15.25
CA VAL A 214 2.83 15.56 -16.21
C VAL A 214 1.43 15.22 -15.70
N TYR A 215 1.20 13.97 -15.30
CA TYR A 215 -0.10 13.56 -14.76
C TYR A 215 -0.42 14.26 -13.44
N PHE A 216 0.59 14.48 -12.59
CA PHE A 216 0.42 15.20 -11.34
C PHE A 216 0.00 16.63 -11.62
N LEU A 217 0.67 17.35 -12.51
CA LEU A 217 0.31 18.73 -12.83
C LEU A 217 -1.11 18.82 -13.40
N LEU A 218 -1.47 17.95 -14.34
CA LEU A 218 -2.80 17.92 -14.95
C LEU A 218 -3.88 17.59 -13.91
N GLY A 219 -3.71 16.50 -13.16
CA GLY A 219 -4.66 16.07 -12.13
C GLY A 219 -4.76 17.07 -10.98
N TYR A 220 -3.62 17.58 -10.51
CA TYR A 220 -3.56 18.56 -9.43
C TYR A 220 -4.30 19.84 -9.81
N THR A 221 -4.03 20.43 -10.99
CA THR A 221 -4.75 21.62 -11.45
C THR A 221 -6.25 21.36 -11.64
N LEU A 222 -6.62 20.20 -12.18
CA LEU A 222 -8.03 19.80 -12.34
C LEU A 222 -8.76 19.77 -10.99
N TYR A 223 -8.24 19.00 -10.02
CA TYR A 223 -8.87 18.87 -8.71
C TYR A 223 -8.83 20.17 -7.93
N LEU A 224 -7.71 20.91 -7.96
CA LEU A 224 -7.60 22.21 -7.31
C LEU A 224 -8.66 23.19 -7.82
N SER A 225 -8.94 23.17 -9.12
CA SER A 225 -10.00 23.99 -9.73
C SER A 225 -11.38 23.59 -9.22
N ILE A 226 -11.66 22.28 -9.10
CA ILE A 226 -12.94 21.77 -8.57
C ILE A 226 -13.12 22.17 -7.10
N PHE A 227 -12.12 21.95 -6.25
CA PHE A 227 -12.17 22.35 -4.84
C PHE A 227 -12.37 23.86 -4.69
N THR A 228 -11.64 24.66 -5.47
CA THR A 228 -11.77 26.13 -5.47
C THR A 228 -13.17 26.56 -5.93
N ALA A 229 -13.72 25.91 -6.96
CA ALA A 229 -15.07 26.18 -7.44
C ALA A 229 -16.13 25.88 -6.37
N ILE A 230 -16.03 24.74 -5.67
CA ILE A 230 -16.92 24.46 -4.53
C ILE A 230 -16.77 25.52 -3.44
N GLY A 231 -15.54 25.98 -3.17
CA GLY A 231 -15.26 26.99 -2.15
C GLY A 231 -15.99 28.30 -2.41
N SER A 232 -16.20 28.64 -3.67
CA SER A 232 -16.98 29.82 -4.08
C SER A 232 -18.50 29.65 -3.88
N MET A 233 -19.00 28.41 -3.99
CA MET A 233 -20.43 28.08 -3.88
C MET A 233 -20.91 27.98 -2.44
N VAL A 234 -20.07 27.53 -1.53
CA VAL A 234 -20.41 27.34 -0.10
C VAL A 234 -20.33 28.65 0.68
N ASN A 235 -21.04 28.71 1.81
CA ASN A 235 -21.07 29.88 2.69
C ASN A 235 -20.60 29.57 4.11
N THR A 236 -20.50 28.28 4.49
CA THR A 236 -20.06 27.87 5.83
C THR A 236 -19.04 26.73 5.77
N GLU A 237 -18.25 26.60 6.84
CA GLU A 237 -17.26 25.52 6.97
C GLU A 237 -17.93 24.13 7.03
N GLN A 238 -19.14 24.06 7.61
CA GLN A 238 -19.93 22.82 7.62
C GLN A 238 -20.36 22.42 6.20
N GLU A 239 -20.85 23.37 5.39
CA GLU A 239 -21.17 23.10 3.98
C GLU A 239 -19.94 22.66 3.19
N ALA A 240 -18.80 23.35 3.38
CA ALA A 240 -17.54 22.99 2.74
C ALA A 240 -17.13 21.53 3.05
N GLN A 241 -17.23 21.12 4.32
CA GLN A 241 -16.91 19.76 4.75
C GLN A 241 -17.82 18.69 4.15
N HIS A 242 -19.11 19.00 3.92
CA HIS A 242 -20.01 18.07 3.25
C HIS A 242 -19.81 18.05 1.73
N MET A 243 -19.57 19.21 1.12
CA MET A 243 -19.40 19.34 -0.33
C MET A 243 -18.08 18.78 -0.85
N GLN A 244 -17.05 18.67 -0.01
CA GLN A 244 -15.80 18.03 -0.42
C GLN A 244 -15.85 16.50 -0.45
N GLN A 245 -16.79 15.85 0.26
CA GLN A 245 -16.81 14.39 0.36
C GLN A 245 -16.97 13.69 -1.00
N PRO A 246 -17.88 14.13 -1.90
CA PRO A 246 -18.00 13.54 -3.24
C PRO A 246 -16.70 13.62 -4.05
N ILE A 247 -15.95 14.72 -3.94
CA ILE A 247 -14.66 14.87 -4.62
C ILE A 247 -13.66 13.86 -4.07
N ILE A 248 -13.58 13.73 -2.74
CA ILE A 248 -12.68 12.78 -2.10
C ILE A 248 -13.04 11.35 -2.50
N PHE A 249 -14.33 11.00 -2.55
CA PHE A 249 -14.76 9.68 -3.02
C PHE A 249 -14.32 9.40 -4.46
N MET A 250 -14.50 10.37 -5.35
CA MET A 250 -14.08 10.28 -6.75
C MET A 250 -12.57 10.05 -6.88
N LEU A 251 -11.79 10.64 -5.99
CA LEU A 251 -10.32 10.54 -5.95
C LEU A 251 -9.85 9.23 -5.27
N VAL A 252 -10.64 8.66 -4.37
CA VAL A 252 -10.34 7.41 -3.64
C VAL A 252 -10.72 6.14 -4.45
N VAL A 253 -11.74 6.21 -5.29
CA VAL A 253 -12.13 5.08 -6.18
C VAL A 253 -10.96 4.52 -7.00
N PRO A 254 -10.15 5.33 -7.73
CA PRO A 254 -9.02 4.82 -8.49
C PRO A 254 -7.91 4.25 -7.61
N MET A 255 -7.74 4.77 -6.38
CA MET A 255 -6.82 4.20 -5.39
C MET A 255 -7.19 2.74 -5.04
N TYR A 256 -8.49 2.44 -4.85
CA TYR A 256 -8.94 1.07 -4.61
C TYR A 256 -8.94 0.22 -5.88
N ALA A 257 -9.30 0.80 -7.03
CA ALA A 257 -9.32 0.10 -8.31
C ALA A 257 -7.92 -0.36 -8.75
N THR A 258 -6.86 0.30 -8.27
CA THR A 258 -5.47 -0.08 -8.53
C THR A 258 -5.18 -1.53 -8.13
N PHE A 259 -5.74 -2.03 -7.02
CA PHE A 259 -5.54 -3.44 -6.63
C PHE A 259 -6.03 -4.42 -7.70
N PHE A 260 -7.11 -4.05 -8.38
CA PHE A 260 -7.65 -4.80 -9.50
C PHE A 260 -6.78 -4.60 -10.77
N PHE A 261 -6.34 -3.38 -11.07
CA PHE A 261 -5.55 -3.07 -12.27
C PHE A 261 -4.14 -3.65 -12.25
N ILE A 262 -3.46 -3.68 -11.10
CA ILE A 262 -2.14 -4.31 -10.99
C ILE A 262 -2.23 -5.83 -11.26
N SER A 263 -3.31 -6.45 -10.77
CA SER A 263 -3.54 -7.88 -10.95
C SER A 263 -4.03 -8.22 -12.36
N ASN A 264 -4.77 -7.31 -13.00
CA ASN A 264 -5.35 -7.48 -14.34
C ASN A 264 -5.14 -6.24 -15.23
N PRO A 265 -3.90 -5.97 -15.69
CA PRO A 265 -3.58 -4.75 -16.44
C PRO A 265 -4.33 -4.63 -17.76
N ASP A 266 -4.58 -5.76 -18.44
CA ASP A 266 -5.20 -5.79 -19.77
C ASP A 266 -6.73 -5.86 -19.73
N SER A 267 -7.33 -5.70 -18.55
CA SER A 267 -8.78 -5.77 -18.39
C SER A 267 -9.49 -4.62 -19.12
N THR A 268 -10.68 -4.90 -19.67
CA THR A 268 -11.53 -3.87 -20.28
C THR A 268 -11.86 -2.74 -19.30
N ALA A 269 -11.98 -3.05 -18.01
CA ALA A 269 -12.22 -2.06 -16.97
C ALA A 269 -11.02 -1.11 -16.80
N ALA A 270 -9.78 -1.61 -16.79
CA ALA A 270 -8.58 -0.76 -16.74
C ALA A 270 -8.55 0.21 -17.93
N ARG A 271 -8.89 -0.29 -19.12
CA ARG A 271 -8.95 0.52 -20.34
C ARG A 271 -10.01 1.63 -20.24
N ILE A 272 -11.22 1.32 -19.81
CA ILE A 272 -12.31 2.30 -19.69
C ILE A 272 -11.99 3.35 -18.63
N VAL A 273 -11.53 2.92 -17.44
CA VAL A 273 -11.28 3.83 -16.32
C VAL A 273 -10.14 4.80 -16.66
N SER A 274 -9.09 4.33 -17.35
CA SER A 274 -7.98 5.18 -17.82
C SER A 274 -8.38 6.26 -18.85
N MET A 275 -9.58 6.15 -19.46
CA MET A 275 -10.08 7.14 -20.42
C MET A 275 -10.84 8.29 -19.75
N ILE A 276 -11.20 8.14 -18.47
CA ILE A 276 -11.96 9.16 -17.74
C ILE A 276 -10.94 10.05 -17.01
N PRO A 277 -10.85 11.36 -17.30
CA PRO A 277 -9.77 12.23 -16.78
C PRO A 277 -9.64 12.31 -15.26
N PHE A 278 -10.66 11.87 -14.54
CA PHE A 278 -10.72 11.88 -13.09
C PHE A 278 -10.19 10.60 -12.44
N PHE A 279 -9.88 9.57 -13.22
CA PHE A 279 -9.53 8.23 -12.71
C PHE A 279 -8.20 7.72 -13.26
#